data_AF-A0A1Q3FHT2-F1
#
_entry.id   AF-A0A1Q3FHT2-F1
#
_cell.length_a   1.000
_cell.length_b   1.000
_cell.length_c   1.000
_cell.angle_alpha   90.00
_cell.angle_beta   90.00
_cell.angle_gamma   90.00
#
_symmetry.space_group_name_H-M   'P 1'
#
loop_
_entity.id
_entity.type
_entity.pdbx_description
1 polymer ?
#
loop_
_entity_poly.entity_id
_entity_poly.type
_entity_poly.pdbx_seq_one_letter_code
_entity_poly.pdbx_strand_id
1 'polypeptide(L)'
;RKKSVANDFCPHLPKFGRSECSCKCGAHIMMKLLILSLLSIGAAHSSYALPPSTFGDALASAGQLSNKLKETVAWKTFAGIARESDSLNSLVRFIPRTTMGFVREVVNSFRQKDTRAIVLTRMGALEGRIQRVKGGARGEFFAFKGIRYGQAPVGELRFRAPVAELPWKGIKSALREASVCPHRSMILDNFKGSEDCLFLNVYTPDLPIGDYNPNFPVMVWIHGGAFSFGSGNAFLYGPDYLVPEGVVLVTFNYRLGPLGFLSVGRDAPGNAGIKDQVLALKWVRDNIAAFGGNPKEVTIFGQSAGAVSVHMLMMSPLAKGLFHKAIVQSGSALNPWAIATNPRERAFRLGALLGCYTNDTEELLYYLRKASPQKIVDLASRTITQEDVKRSIGLPFVPSVENWTGADASEEAPLISEDPLTIMKSGKYNNVPLIVGFNSHEAMLFLRRVRKDPNLLQSIDDDFQRLIPVDLDVKRDSEDGAFLAHSMRKFYLNDEHITNSTIQNLMDLMSDVMFEHGLTNLARLHAAHNGHDSTWLYRFAYDGALGIYKRILGIEWPGSCHGDELGYLFHFGVLNIRLDNSSLELQTMAKMTRMWTNFAKYRLTRKHWTHSRTKPR
;
A
#
# COMPACT_ATOMS: atom_id res chain seq x y z
N ARG A 1 2.88 -45.30 -60.01
CA ARG A 1 4.08 -45.34 -60.87
C ARG A 1 5.30 -45.47 -59.96
N LYS A 2 6.08 -46.55 -60.16
CA LYS A 2 7.51 -46.80 -59.81
C LYS A 2 7.97 -46.47 -58.37
N LYS A 3 8.39 -47.47 -57.57
CA LYS A 3 9.74 -48.09 -57.55
C LYS A 3 10.83 -47.03 -57.23
N SER A 4 11.82 -47.23 -56.35
CA SER A 4 12.30 -48.41 -55.62
C SER A 4 13.68 -48.06 -55.01
N VAL A 5 14.08 -48.76 -53.92
CA VAL A 5 15.45 -49.33 -53.71
C VAL A 5 16.55 -48.31 -53.33
N ALA A 6 17.50 -48.55 -52.41
CA ALA A 6 18.06 -49.71 -51.68
C ALA A 6 18.77 -49.16 -50.40
N ASN A 7 18.79 -49.84 -49.24
CA ASN A 7 19.73 -50.90 -48.80
C ASN A 7 21.20 -50.41 -48.70
N ASP A 8 22.01 -50.64 -47.66
CA ASP A 8 22.11 -51.72 -46.67
C ASP A 8 22.90 -51.28 -45.42
N PHE A 9 22.62 -51.91 -44.26
CA PHE A 9 23.56 -52.75 -43.45
C PHE A 9 23.01 -52.99 -42.02
N CYS A 10 22.75 -54.27 -41.70
CA CYS A 10 22.49 -54.83 -40.36
C CYS A 10 23.60 -55.89 -40.10
N PRO A 11 24.08 -56.14 -38.86
CA PRO A 11 23.38 -56.99 -37.85
C PRO A 11 23.61 -56.54 -36.37
N HIS A 12 22.69 -56.66 -35.40
CA HIS A 12 22.27 -57.88 -34.67
C HIS A 12 20.94 -57.62 -33.88
N LEU A 13 20.08 -58.65 -33.82
CA LEU A 13 18.70 -58.77 -33.27
C LEU A 13 18.62 -58.92 -31.71
N PRO A 14 17.45 -58.99 -31.01
CA PRO A 14 16.04 -59.11 -31.49
C PRO A 14 14.93 -58.24 -30.81
N LYS A 15 13.91 -57.91 -31.62
CA LYS A 15 12.45 -57.85 -31.40
C LYS A 15 11.86 -57.42 -30.03
N PHE A 16 11.21 -56.24 -30.01
CA PHE A 16 9.94 -56.03 -29.28
C PHE A 16 8.95 -55.13 -30.06
N GLY A 17 7.72 -55.64 -30.18
CA GLY A 17 6.40 -55.03 -30.40
C GLY A 17 6.21 -53.66 -31.08
N ARG A 18 5.53 -53.66 -32.24
CA ARG A 18 4.95 -52.50 -32.94
C ARG A 18 3.69 -51.88 -32.30
N SER A 19 3.41 -52.07 -31.00
CA SER A 19 2.16 -51.57 -30.37
C SER A 19 2.28 -50.23 -29.63
N GLU A 20 3.48 -49.73 -29.32
CA GLU A 20 3.63 -48.53 -28.48
C GLU A 20 3.73 -47.18 -29.22
N CYS A 21 4.02 -47.18 -30.53
CA CYS A 21 4.11 -45.91 -31.28
C CYS A 21 2.74 -45.33 -31.66
N SER A 22 1.69 -46.16 -31.74
CA SER A 22 0.33 -45.73 -32.11
C SER A 22 -0.37 -44.97 -30.97
N CYS A 23 -0.26 -45.46 -29.72
CA CYS A 23 -0.91 -44.84 -28.56
C CYS A 23 -0.29 -43.50 -28.16
N LYS A 24 1.03 -43.31 -28.35
CA LYS A 24 1.71 -42.04 -28.03
C LYS A 24 1.38 -40.91 -29.02
N CYS A 25 1.14 -41.24 -30.29
CA CYS A 25 0.65 -40.26 -31.28
C CYS A 25 -0.82 -39.89 -31.02
N GLY A 26 -1.68 -40.85 -30.68
CA GLY A 26 -3.09 -40.60 -30.38
C GLY A 26 -3.32 -39.68 -29.17
N ALA A 27 -2.56 -39.87 -28.08
CA ALA A 27 -2.65 -39.04 -26.89
C ALA A 27 -2.15 -37.60 -27.13
N HIS A 28 -1.12 -37.43 -27.95
CA HIS A 28 -0.60 -36.10 -28.32
C HIS A 28 -1.57 -35.32 -29.21
N ILE A 29 -2.28 -36.00 -30.12
CA ILE A 29 -3.30 -35.41 -30.99
C ILE A 29 -4.55 -35.04 -30.17
N MET A 30 -4.99 -35.91 -29.26
CA MET A 30 -6.09 -35.63 -28.31
C MET A 30 -5.79 -34.43 -27.41
N MET A 31 -4.56 -34.31 -26.89
CA MET A 31 -4.20 -33.18 -26.02
C MET A 31 -4.07 -31.86 -26.79
N LYS A 32 -3.61 -31.89 -28.05
CA LYS A 32 -3.64 -30.72 -28.94
C LYS A 32 -5.07 -30.31 -29.29
N LEU A 33 -5.96 -31.28 -29.56
CA LEU A 33 -7.38 -31.03 -29.82
C LEU A 33 -8.09 -30.46 -28.58
N LEU A 34 -7.75 -30.93 -27.37
CA LEU A 34 -8.29 -30.41 -26.12
C LEU A 34 -7.85 -28.95 -25.88
N ILE A 35 -6.57 -28.64 -26.13
CA ILE A 35 -6.02 -27.27 -26.01
C ILE A 35 -6.62 -26.34 -27.08
N LEU A 36 -6.78 -26.81 -28.32
CA LEU A 36 -7.45 -26.06 -29.40
C LEU A 36 -8.95 -25.84 -29.11
N SER A 37 -9.64 -26.81 -28.49
CA SER A 37 -11.04 -26.66 -28.05
C SER A 37 -11.16 -25.66 -26.89
N LEU A 38 -10.21 -25.64 -25.96
CA LEU A 38 -10.21 -24.71 -24.82
C LEU A 38 -9.84 -23.28 -25.27
N LEU A 39 -8.94 -23.14 -26.24
CA LEU A 39 -8.59 -21.86 -26.87
C LEU A 39 -9.72 -21.29 -27.72
N SER A 40 -10.50 -22.13 -28.40
CA SER A 40 -11.67 -21.69 -29.17
C SER A 40 -12.86 -21.32 -28.28
N ILE A 41 -13.03 -21.98 -27.13
CA ILE A 41 -14.00 -21.57 -26.10
C ILE A 41 -13.59 -20.22 -25.46
N GLY A 42 -12.28 -20.02 -25.23
CA GLY A 42 -11.74 -18.76 -24.68
C GLY A 42 -11.75 -17.58 -25.67
N ALA A 43 -11.59 -17.84 -26.97
CA ALA A 43 -11.61 -16.80 -28.01
C ALA A 43 -13.03 -16.33 -28.39
N ALA A 44 -14.06 -17.15 -28.15
CA ALA A 44 -15.45 -16.82 -28.47
C ALA A 44 -16.18 -15.98 -27.40
N HIS A 45 -15.55 -15.61 -26.28
CA HIS A 45 -16.23 -14.90 -25.18
C HIS A 45 -15.52 -13.62 -24.76
N SER A 46 -15.06 -12.86 -25.75
CA SER A 46 -14.88 -11.42 -25.60
C SER A 46 -16.06 -10.74 -26.28
N SER A 47 -16.92 -10.11 -25.48
CA SER A 47 -18.11 -9.33 -25.89
C SER A 47 -19.40 -10.16 -26.06
N TYR A 48 -20.48 -9.65 -25.45
CA TYR A 48 -21.88 -10.10 -25.46
C TYR A 48 -22.34 -11.02 -24.31
N ALA A 49 -23.30 -10.51 -23.53
CA ALA A 49 -24.06 -11.24 -22.53
C ALA A 49 -25.11 -12.13 -23.22
N LEU A 50 -25.18 -13.41 -22.84
CA LEU A 50 -26.15 -14.36 -23.39
C LEU A 50 -27.45 -14.40 -22.55
N PRO A 51 -28.62 -14.66 -23.18
CA PRO A 51 -29.90 -14.83 -22.48
C PRO A 51 -29.92 -16.09 -21.58
N PRO A 52 -30.70 -16.10 -20.48
CA PRO A 52 -30.71 -17.17 -19.47
C PRO A 52 -31.02 -18.59 -19.98
N SER A 53 -31.81 -18.73 -21.04
CA SER A 53 -32.20 -20.03 -21.61
C SER A 53 -31.00 -20.77 -22.23
N THR A 54 -30.09 -20.05 -22.86
CA THR A 54 -28.86 -20.59 -23.48
C THR A 54 -27.82 -21.06 -22.45
N PHE A 55 -27.87 -20.52 -21.23
CA PHE A 55 -26.95 -20.89 -20.14
C PHE A 55 -27.32 -22.25 -19.52
N GLY A 56 -28.62 -22.57 -19.47
CA GLY A 56 -29.12 -23.88 -19.03
C GLY A 56 -28.67 -25.02 -19.94
N ASP A 57 -28.76 -24.84 -21.26
CA ASP A 57 -28.34 -25.83 -22.25
C ASP A 57 -26.82 -26.00 -22.32
N ALA A 58 -26.07 -24.92 -22.08
CA ALA A 58 -24.61 -24.97 -21.94
C ALA A 58 -24.17 -25.72 -20.67
N LEU A 59 -24.87 -25.54 -19.54
CA LEU A 59 -24.64 -26.29 -18.30
C LEU A 59 -25.01 -27.76 -18.43
N ALA A 60 -26.13 -28.07 -19.10
CA ALA A 60 -26.55 -29.44 -19.37
C ALA A 60 -25.58 -30.18 -20.31
N SER A 61 -25.12 -29.50 -21.36
CA SER A 61 -24.12 -30.02 -22.31
C SER A 61 -22.75 -30.22 -21.65
N ALA A 62 -22.32 -29.29 -20.78
CA ALA A 62 -21.09 -29.42 -19.98
C ALA A 62 -21.19 -30.55 -18.95
N GLY A 63 -22.36 -30.75 -18.35
CA GLY A 63 -22.66 -31.86 -17.44
C GLY A 63 -22.62 -33.23 -18.13
N GLN A 64 -23.18 -33.33 -19.35
CA GLN A 64 -23.11 -34.54 -20.17
C GLN A 64 -21.70 -34.84 -20.68
N LEU A 65 -20.94 -33.81 -21.06
CA LEU A 65 -19.54 -33.95 -21.48
C LEU A 65 -18.65 -34.39 -20.31
N SER A 66 -18.88 -33.84 -19.11
CA SER A 66 -18.20 -34.24 -17.86
C SER A 66 -18.49 -35.69 -17.49
N ASN A 67 -19.76 -36.12 -17.61
CA ASN A 67 -20.14 -37.51 -17.30
C ASN A 67 -19.61 -38.50 -18.34
N LYS A 68 -19.61 -38.16 -19.64
CA LYS A 68 -18.96 -38.98 -20.68
C LYS A 68 -17.45 -39.07 -20.50
N LEU A 69 -16.78 -37.99 -20.08
CA LEU A 69 -15.35 -38.00 -19.77
C LEU A 69 -15.03 -38.89 -18.57
N LYS A 70 -15.89 -38.93 -17.54
CA LYS A 70 -15.74 -39.78 -16.35
C LYS A 70 -15.79 -41.29 -16.63
N GLU A 71 -16.46 -41.70 -17.70
CA GLU A 71 -16.60 -43.10 -18.08
C GLU A 71 -15.48 -43.62 -18.97
N THR A 72 -14.67 -42.73 -19.57
CA THR A 72 -13.55 -43.15 -20.41
C THR A 72 -12.48 -43.86 -19.60
N VAL A 73 -11.93 -44.95 -20.17
CA VAL A 73 -10.85 -45.74 -19.58
C VAL A 73 -9.66 -44.84 -19.23
N ALA A 74 -9.35 -43.84 -20.07
CA ALA A 74 -8.31 -42.85 -19.81
C ALA A 74 -8.52 -42.03 -18.52
N TRP A 75 -9.76 -41.67 -18.18
CA TRP A 75 -10.07 -40.91 -16.96
C TRP A 75 -9.99 -41.76 -15.70
N LYS A 76 -10.45 -43.02 -15.78
CA LYS A 76 -10.33 -43.99 -14.68
C LYS A 76 -8.87 -44.36 -14.42
N THR A 77 -8.05 -44.48 -15.47
CA THR A 77 -6.60 -44.68 -15.36
C THR A 77 -5.91 -43.44 -14.78
N PHE A 78 -6.29 -42.22 -15.18
CA PHE A 78 -5.71 -40.98 -14.62
C PHE A 78 -6.06 -40.76 -13.14
N ALA A 79 -7.31 -41.03 -12.73
CA ALA A 79 -7.74 -40.94 -11.35
C ALA A 79 -7.16 -42.05 -10.45
N GLY A 80 -6.91 -43.24 -11.02
CA GLY A 80 -6.20 -44.35 -10.36
C GLY A 80 -4.72 -44.03 -10.13
N ILE A 81 -4.04 -43.49 -11.14
CA ILE A 81 -2.62 -43.07 -11.06
C ILE A 81 -2.43 -41.92 -10.06
N ALA A 82 -3.40 -41.00 -9.94
CA ALA A 82 -3.35 -39.89 -8.98
C ALA A 82 -3.57 -40.32 -7.52
N ARG A 83 -4.06 -41.54 -7.27
CA ARG A 83 -4.25 -42.11 -5.92
C ARG A 83 -2.98 -42.77 -5.36
N GLU A 84 -2.00 -43.10 -6.21
CA GLU A 84 -0.71 -43.67 -5.80
C GLU A 84 0.40 -42.61 -5.98
N SER A 85 0.81 -42.01 -4.87
CA SER A 85 1.54 -40.73 -4.84
C SER A 85 2.98 -40.73 -5.37
N ASP A 86 3.52 -41.85 -5.85
CA ASP A 86 4.93 -41.93 -6.28
C ASP A 86 5.13 -41.95 -7.81
N SER A 87 4.07 -42.12 -8.60
CA SER A 87 4.18 -42.21 -10.07
C SER A 87 4.25 -40.86 -10.79
N LEU A 88 3.80 -39.78 -10.14
CA LEU A 88 3.72 -38.42 -10.72
C LEU A 88 5.09 -37.85 -11.08
N ASN A 89 6.16 -38.25 -10.40
CA ASN A 89 7.52 -37.79 -10.71
C ASN A 89 8.07 -38.33 -12.04
N SER A 90 7.50 -39.42 -12.58
CA SER A 90 7.94 -40.02 -13.84
C SER A 90 7.37 -39.31 -15.08
N LEU A 91 6.20 -38.67 -14.96
CA LEU A 91 5.53 -37.93 -16.03
C LEU A 91 6.00 -36.46 -16.17
N VAL A 92 6.77 -35.97 -15.20
CA VAL A 92 7.21 -34.56 -15.08
C VAL A 92 8.35 -34.18 -16.04
N ARG A 93 8.95 -35.12 -16.77
CA ARG A 93 10.06 -34.82 -17.69
C ARG A 93 9.67 -34.23 -19.05
N PHE A 94 8.37 -34.14 -19.38
CA PHE A 94 7.92 -33.75 -20.74
C PHE A 94 6.98 -32.53 -20.81
N ILE A 95 6.76 -31.81 -19.71
CA ILE A 95 5.85 -30.63 -19.71
C ILE A 95 6.66 -29.32 -19.65
N PRO A 96 6.51 -28.40 -20.63
CA PRO A 96 7.14 -27.08 -20.60
C PRO A 96 6.74 -26.28 -19.35
N ARG A 97 7.69 -25.60 -18.70
CA ARG A 97 7.52 -24.86 -17.43
C ARG A 97 6.34 -23.88 -17.40
N THR A 98 5.92 -23.34 -18.54
CA THR A 98 4.77 -22.44 -18.68
C THR A 98 3.42 -23.14 -18.44
N THR A 99 3.31 -24.43 -18.74
CA THR A 99 2.09 -25.23 -18.60
C THR A 99 1.89 -25.73 -17.17
N MET A 100 2.98 -25.89 -16.41
CA MET A 100 2.97 -26.30 -14.99
C MET A 100 2.26 -25.29 -14.08
N GLY A 101 2.31 -23.99 -14.41
CA GLY A 101 1.61 -22.94 -13.66
C GLY A 101 0.10 -23.09 -13.77
N PHE A 102 -0.40 -23.27 -14.99
CA PHE A 102 -1.83 -23.43 -15.29
C PHE A 102 -2.40 -24.73 -14.71
N VAL A 103 -1.69 -25.86 -14.87
CA VAL A 103 -2.12 -27.15 -14.31
C VAL A 103 -2.15 -27.10 -12.77
N ARG A 104 -1.20 -26.41 -12.14
CA ARG A 104 -1.20 -26.20 -10.68
C ARG A 104 -2.36 -25.30 -10.24
N GLU A 105 -2.69 -24.25 -10.98
CA GLU A 105 -3.86 -23.40 -10.69
C GLU A 105 -5.18 -24.17 -10.81
N VAL A 106 -5.35 -24.97 -11.86
CA VAL A 106 -6.54 -25.78 -12.10
C VAL A 106 -6.68 -26.89 -11.05
N VAL A 107 -5.60 -27.59 -10.70
CA VAL A 107 -5.64 -28.61 -9.63
C VAL A 107 -5.91 -27.98 -8.26
N ASN A 108 -5.40 -26.78 -8.01
CA ASN A 108 -5.70 -26.03 -6.77
C ASN A 108 -7.16 -25.55 -6.73
N SER A 109 -7.78 -25.23 -7.87
CA SER A 109 -9.21 -24.86 -7.89
C SER A 109 -10.14 -26.03 -7.57
N PHE A 110 -9.72 -27.28 -7.82
CA PHE A 110 -10.50 -28.48 -7.47
C PHE A 110 -10.28 -29.00 -6.03
N ARG A 111 -9.33 -28.43 -5.28
CA ARG A 111 -8.97 -28.86 -3.90
C ARG A 111 -9.57 -27.99 -2.79
N GLN A 112 -10.34 -26.95 -3.10
CA GLN A 112 -10.89 -26.05 -2.08
C GLN A 112 -12.06 -26.70 -1.32
N LYS A 113 -11.86 -27.04 -0.04
CA LYS A 113 -12.91 -26.89 0.99
C LYS A 113 -13.56 -25.53 0.77
N ASP A 114 -14.88 -25.42 0.84
CA ASP A 114 -15.63 -24.20 0.49
C ASP A 114 -14.99 -22.95 1.14
N THR A 115 -14.10 -22.28 0.41
CA THR A 115 -13.28 -21.17 0.93
C THR A 115 -14.05 -19.86 0.88
N ARG A 116 -15.35 -19.91 0.57
CA ARG A 116 -16.22 -18.77 0.31
C ARG A 116 -16.75 -18.22 1.63
N ALA A 117 -16.76 -16.90 1.77
CA ALA A 117 -17.40 -16.22 2.90
C ALA A 117 -18.29 -15.09 2.38
N ILE A 118 -19.54 -15.04 2.85
CA ILE A 118 -20.47 -13.97 2.49
C ILE A 118 -20.75 -13.12 3.73
N VAL A 119 -20.56 -11.80 3.60
CA VAL A 119 -20.86 -10.82 4.65
C VAL A 119 -21.88 -9.84 4.14
N LEU A 120 -22.92 -9.58 4.95
CA LEU A 120 -23.92 -8.56 4.66
C LEU A 120 -23.52 -7.25 5.35
N THR A 121 -23.23 -6.23 4.55
CA THR A 121 -22.93 -4.88 5.05
C THR A 121 -24.14 -3.96 4.88
N ARG A 122 -24.08 -2.72 5.38
CA ARG A 122 -25.13 -1.73 5.11
C ARG A 122 -25.24 -1.36 3.63
N MET A 123 -24.15 -1.55 2.88
CA MET A 123 -24.08 -1.26 1.46
C MET A 123 -24.62 -2.40 0.59
N GLY A 124 -24.65 -3.63 1.10
CA GLY A 124 -25.00 -4.83 0.34
C GLY A 124 -24.13 -6.03 0.70
N ALA A 125 -24.39 -7.17 0.06
CA ALA A 125 -23.66 -8.40 0.33
C ALA A 125 -22.33 -8.44 -0.44
N LEU A 126 -21.30 -8.99 0.22
CA LEU A 126 -19.95 -9.15 -0.30
C LEU A 126 -19.49 -10.59 -0.20
N GLU A 127 -18.82 -11.08 -1.23
CA GLU A 127 -18.19 -12.41 -1.27
C GLU A 127 -16.68 -12.29 -1.13
N GLY A 128 -16.15 -12.75 0.01
CA GLY A 128 -14.72 -12.88 0.28
C GLY A 128 -14.27 -14.34 0.30
N ARG A 129 -13.06 -14.56 0.82
CA ARG A 129 -12.48 -15.91 0.93
C ARG A 129 -11.63 -16.12 2.17
N ILE A 130 -11.52 -17.37 2.59
CA ILE A 130 -10.54 -17.84 3.57
C ILE A 130 -9.16 -17.91 2.88
N GLN A 131 -8.14 -17.38 3.55
CA GLN A 131 -6.74 -17.43 3.11
C GLN A 131 -5.86 -17.99 4.21
N ARG A 132 -4.84 -18.77 3.81
CA ARG A 132 -3.80 -19.23 4.72
C ARG A 132 -2.79 -18.13 4.99
N VAL A 133 -2.36 -18.05 6.24
CA VAL A 133 -1.27 -17.18 6.68
C VAL A 133 0.03 -17.59 5.97
N LYS A 134 0.75 -16.59 5.46
CA LYS A 134 2.07 -16.73 4.83
C LYS A 134 3.18 -16.29 5.79
N GLY A 135 4.44 -16.54 5.43
CA GLY A 135 5.59 -16.04 6.19
C GLY A 135 5.93 -16.82 7.46
N GLY A 136 5.57 -18.10 7.55
CA GLY A 136 5.99 -19.00 8.64
C GLY A 136 5.00 -19.19 9.79
N ALA A 137 3.98 -18.33 9.91
CA ALA A 137 2.91 -18.51 10.87
C ALA A 137 1.85 -19.52 10.40
N ARG A 138 1.25 -20.26 11.35
CA ARG A 138 0.13 -21.17 11.10
C ARG A 138 -1.19 -20.44 11.28
N GLY A 139 -2.19 -20.79 10.47
CA GLY A 139 -3.55 -20.27 10.63
C GLY A 139 -4.19 -19.88 9.31
N GLU A 140 -5.45 -19.49 9.41
CA GLU A 140 -6.27 -18.99 8.31
C GLU A 140 -6.96 -17.70 8.77
N PHE A 141 -7.29 -16.83 7.82
CA PHE A 141 -8.06 -15.61 8.05
C PHE A 141 -9.01 -15.36 6.90
N PHE A 142 -10.06 -14.57 7.12
CA PHE A 142 -10.99 -14.14 6.09
C PHE A 142 -10.48 -12.86 5.43
N ALA A 143 -10.61 -12.80 4.11
CA ALA A 143 -10.16 -11.67 3.30
C ALA A 143 -11.24 -11.23 2.32
N PHE A 144 -11.54 -9.94 2.36
CA PHE A 144 -12.45 -9.25 1.45
C PHE A 144 -11.68 -8.08 0.83
N LYS A 145 -11.55 -8.07 -0.49
CA LYS A 145 -10.64 -7.18 -1.23
C LYS A 145 -11.38 -6.40 -2.30
N GLY A 146 -10.93 -5.18 -2.57
CA GLY A 146 -11.51 -4.35 -3.63
C GLY A 146 -12.93 -3.85 -3.33
N ILE A 147 -13.25 -3.64 -2.05
CA ILE A 147 -14.56 -3.10 -1.65
C ILE A 147 -14.58 -1.60 -1.92
N ARG A 148 -15.51 -1.14 -2.74
CA ARG A 148 -15.67 0.28 -3.04
C ARG A 148 -16.27 1.03 -1.85
N TYR A 149 -15.62 2.09 -1.39
CA TYR A 149 -16.14 2.93 -0.30
C TYR A 149 -16.58 4.33 -0.78
N GLY A 150 -16.14 4.76 -1.96
CA GLY A 150 -16.54 6.01 -2.60
C GLY A 150 -16.79 5.85 -4.09
N GLN A 151 -17.59 6.76 -4.63
CA GLN A 151 -17.81 6.87 -6.08
C GLN A 151 -16.49 7.20 -6.78
N ALA A 152 -16.37 6.79 -8.06
CA ALA A 152 -15.19 7.10 -8.84
C ALA A 152 -15.02 8.64 -8.98
N PRO A 153 -13.89 9.23 -8.53
CA PRO A 153 -13.65 10.67 -8.56
C PRO A 153 -13.23 11.16 -9.96
N VAL A 154 -14.08 10.92 -10.96
CA VAL A 154 -13.88 11.27 -12.37
C VAL A 154 -14.80 12.42 -12.80
N GLY A 155 -14.48 13.07 -13.92
CA GLY A 155 -15.28 14.20 -14.43
C GLY A 155 -15.36 15.33 -13.40
N GLU A 156 -16.57 15.79 -13.09
CA GLU A 156 -16.80 16.86 -12.12
C GLU A 156 -16.43 16.48 -10.67
N LEU A 157 -16.35 15.18 -10.34
CA LEU A 157 -15.89 14.73 -9.02
C LEU A 157 -14.35 14.78 -8.88
N ARG A 158 -13.62 15.00 -9.97
CA ARG A 158 -12.17 15.14 -9.92
C ARG A 158 -11.80 16.40 -9.12
N PHE A 159 -10.81 16.25 -8.22
CA PHE A 159 -10.31 17.26 -7.27
C PHE A 159 -11.24 17.67 -6.10
N ARG A 160 -12.53 17.33 -6.18
CA ARG A 160 -13.52 17.59 -5.12
C ARG A 160 -13.46 16.55 -3.98
N ALA A 161 -14.11 16.83 -2.86
CA ALA A 161 -14.38 15.88 -1.79
C ALA A 161 -15.02 14.60 -2.33
N PRO A 162 -14.71 13.43 -1.75
CA PRO A 162 -15.28 12.17 -2.21
C PRO A 162 -16.76 12.06 -1.85
N VAL A 163 -17.49 11.37 -2.71
CA VAL A 163 -18.90 11.02 -2.48
C VAL A 163 -18.98 9.56 -2.06
N ALA A 164 -19.77 9.27 -1.03
CA ALA A 164 -20.01 7.89 -0.58
C ALA A 164 -20.57 7.03 -1.71
N GLU A 165 -20.11 5.77 -1.75
CA GLU A 165 -20.69 4.79 -2.67
C GLU A 165 -22.18 4.55 -2.35
N LEU A 166 -22.97 4.17 -3.35
CA LEU A 166 -24.38 3.83 -3.15
C LEU A 166 -24.56 2.36 -2.79
N PRO A 167 -25.58 2.01 -1.97
CA PRO A 167 -25.92 0.62 -1.72
C PRO A 167 -26.28 -0.13 -3.02
N TRP A 168 -25.98 -1.42 -3.07
CA TRP A 168 -26.27 -2.28 -4.21
C TRP A 168 -27.15 -3.48 -3.82
N LYS A 169 -27.84 -4.03 -4.82
CA LYS A 169 -28.57 -5.29 -4.69
C LYS A 169 -27.69 -6.47 -5.10
N GLY A 170 -27.95 -7.64 -4.53
CA GLY A 170 -27.20 -8.87 -4.81
C GLY A 170 -25.84 -8.92 -4.10
N ILE A 171 -25.00 -9.89 -4.53
CA ILE A 171 -23.68 -10.16 -3.95
C ILE A 171 -22.61 -9.60 -4.89
N LYS A 172 -21.76 -8.70 -4.39
CA LYS A 172 -20.56 -8.24 -5.12
C LYS A 172 -19.34 -9.08 -4.75
N SER A 173 -18.50 -9.37 -5.74
CA SER A 173 -17.25 -10.09 -5.51
C SER A 173 -16.23 -9.19 -4.81
N ALA A 174 -15.65 -9.67 -3.71
CA ALA A 174 -14.55 -9.07 -2.97
C ALA A 174 -13.35 -10.04 -2.89
N LEU A 175 -13.08 -10.77 -3.97
CA LEU A 175 -12.06 -11.82 -4.01
C LEU A 175 -10.66 -11.32 -4.41
N ARG A 176 -10.58 -10.14 -5.04
CA ARG A 176 -9.36 -9.58 -5.63
C ARG A 176 -9.23 -8.10 -5.30
N GLU A 177 -8.01 -7.62 -5.16
CA GLU A 177 -7.73 -6.19 -5.06
C GLU A 177 -8.17 -5.49 -6.35
N ALA A 178 -8.77 -4.31 -6.21
CA ALA A 178 -9.20 -3.47 -7.32
C ALA A 178 -8.06 -2.54 -7.79
N SER A 179 -8.39 -1.59 -8.67
CA SER A 179 -7.44 -0.60 -9.17
C SER A 179 -6.83 0.26 -8.05
N VAL A 180 -5.53 0.52 -8.19
CA VAL A 180 -4.80 1.51 -7.41
C VAL A 180 -4.99 2.90 -8.01
N CYS A 181 -4.80 3.96 -7.22
CA CYS A 181 -4.91 5.33 -7.72
C CYS A 181 -3.79 5.68 -8.70
N PRO A 182 -3.98 6.67 -9.60
CA PRO A 182 -2.99 7.03 -10.61
C PRO A 182 -1.70 7.54 -9.97
N HIS A 183 -0.57 6.91 -10.30
CA HIS A 183 0.76 7.31 -9.82
C HIS A 183 1.88 6.76 -10.72
N ARG A 184 3.10 7.26 -10.52
CA ARG A 184 4.31 6.59 -11.01
C ARG A 184 4.83 5.58 -10.01
N SER A 185 5.03 4.34 -10.45
CA SER A 185 5.60 3.29 -9.61
C SER A 185 7.00 3.67 -9.14
N MET A 186 7.26 3.66 -7.84
CA MET A 186 8.59 3.94 -7.27
C MET A 186 9.70 3.03 -7.82
N ILE A 187 9.35 1.76 -8.12
CA ILE A 187 10.28 0.72 -8.55
C ILE A 187 10.44 0.72 -10.07
N LEU A 188 9.33 0.70 -10.80
CA LEU A 188 9.33 0.55 -12.27
C LEU A 188 9.35 1.88 -13.03
N ASP A 189 9.19 3.02 -12.34
CA ASP A 189 9.11 4.38 -12.89
C ASP A 189 8.13 4.53 -14.06
N ASN A 190 7.05 3.75 -14.03
CA ASN A 190 5.99 3.79 -15.02
C ASN A 190 4.64 4.18 -14.41
N PHE A 191 3.78 4.76 -15.23
CA PHE A 191 2.42 5.10 -14.84
C PHE A 191 1.62 3.83 -14.51
N LYS A 192 0.87 3.86 -13.41
CA LYS A 192 -0.05 2.81 -12.97
C LYS A 192 -1.31 3.41 -12.37
N GLY A 193 -2.40 2.65 -12.43
CA GLY A 193 -3.64 2.93 -11.72
C GLY A 193 -4.76 3.47 -12.61
N SER A 194 -5.89 3.70 -11.97
CA SER A 194 -7.11 4.28 -12.54
C SER A 194 -7.64 5.32 -11.56
N GLU A 195 -8.30 6.37 -12.03
CA GLU A 195 -8.97 7.34 -11.13
C GLU A 195 -10.11 6.69 -10.34
N ASP A 196 -10.73 5.68 -10.94
CA ASP A 196 -11.60 4.78 -10.20
C ASP A 196 -10.75 3.93 -9.25
N CYS A 197 -10.48 4.43 -8.03
CA CYS A 197 -9.56 3.79 -7.10
C CYS A 197 -9.97 3.83 -5.62
N LEU A 198 -11.14 4.36 -5.26
CA LEU A 198 -11.59 4.47 -3.87
C LEU A 198 -12.10 3.13 -3.32
N PHE A 199 -11.14 2.21 -3.12
CA PHE A 199 -11.34 0.85 -2.66
C PHE A 199 -10.58 0.57 -1.37
N LEU A 200 -11.14 -0.33 -0.56
CA LEU A 200 -10.56 -0.86 0.65
C LEU A 200 -10.58 -2.38 0.67
N ASN A 201 -9.80 -2.94 1.59
CA ASN A 201 -9.70 -4.36 1.88
C ASN A 201 -9.90 -4.57 3.37
N VAL A 202 -10.59 -5.64 3.76
CA VAL A 202 -10.79 -6.06 5.14
C VAL A 202 -10.23 -7.46 5.32
N TYR A 203 -9.41 -7.63 6.36
CA TYR A 203 -8.84 -8.89 6.77
C TYR A 203 -9.20 -9.14 8.22
N THR A 204 -9.82 -10.27 8.53
CA THR A 204 -10.32 -10.58 9.87
C THR A 204 -9.99 -12.02 10.29
N PRO A 205 -9.66 -12.27 11.57
CA PRO A 205 -9.39 -13.61 12.05
C PRO A 205 -10.65 -14.49 12.01
N ASP A 206 -11.81 -13.91 12.27
CA ASP A 206 -13.08 -14.63 12.38
C ASP A 206 -14.28 -13.74 12.02
N LEU A 207 -15.43 -14.35 11.75
CA LEU A 207 -16.67 -13.68 11.35
C LEU A 207 -17.80 -13.88 12.37
N PRO A 208 -18.76 -12.94 12.48
CA PRO A 208 -19.97 -13.15 13.23
C PRO A 208 -20.81 -14.29 12.64
N ILE A 209 -21.30 -15.21 13.48
CA ILE A 209 -22.13 -16.37 13.07
C ILE A 209 -23.25 -16.56 14.09
N GLY A 210 -24.51 -16.38 13.66
CA GLY A 210 -25.65 -16.41 14.58
C GLY A 210 -25.51 -15.34 15.68
N ASP A 211 -25.58 -15.76 16.94
CA ASP A 211 -25.40 -14.87 18.09
C ASP A 211 -23.92 -14.64 18.47
N TYR A 212 -22.99 -15.36 17.86
CA TYR A 212 -21.56 -15.19 18.10
C TYR A 212 -21.03 -13.94 17.38
N ASN A 213 -20.42 -13.03 18.14
CA ASN A 213 -19.73 -11.85 17.61
C ASN A 213 -18.31 -11.75 18.18
N PRO A 214 -17.25 -11.92 17.36
CA PRO A 214 -15.87 -11.83 17.82
C PRO A 214 -15.48 -10.46 18.40
N ASN A 215 -16.08 -9.37 17.89
CA ASN A 215 -15.88 -7.98 18.35
C ASN A 215 -14.40 -7.55 18.52
N PHE A 216 -13.54 -7.90 17.56
CA PHE A 216 -12.11 -7.60 17.58
C PHE A 216 -11.82 -6.08 17.45
N PRO A 217 -10.75 -5.56 18.05
CA PRO A 217 -10.29 -4.20 17.75
C PRO A 217 -9.88 -4.07 16.28
N VAL A 218 -10.08 -2.88 15.74
CA VAL A 218 -9.87 -2.58 14.31
C VAL A 218 -8.64 -1.72 14.15
N MET A 219 -7.72 -2.14 13.28
CA MET A 219 -6.56 -1.37 12.87
C MET A 219 -6.72 -0.93 11.42
N VAL A 220 -6.71 0.38 11.17
CA VAL A 220 -6.88 0.97 9.84
C VAL A 220 -5.55 1.55 9.37
N TRP A 221 -4.98 0.91 8.36
CA TRP A 221 -3.69 1.27 7.78
C TRP A 221 -3.83 2.35 6.70
N ILE A 222 -3.10 3.44 6.87
CA ILE A 222 -2.95 4.52 5.88
C ILE A 222 -1.55 4.41 5.28
N HIS A 223 -1.45 4.02 4.01
CA HIS A 223 -0.16 3.82 3.37
C HIS A 223 0.59 5.14 3.16
N GLY A 224 1.92 5.08 3.22
CA GLY A 224 2.82 6.17 2.86
C GLY A 224 3.04 6.30 1.35
N GLY A 225 4.14 6.96 0.98
CA GLY A 225 4.55 7.17 -0.41
C GLY A 225 4.52 8.62 -0.88
N ALA A 226 4.92 9.55 0.01
CA ALA A 226 5.09 10.98 -0.31
C ALA A 226 3.85 11.63 -0.94
N PHE A 227 2.65 11.12 -0.60
CA PHE A 227 1.37 11.49 -1.20
C PHE A 227 1.28 11.31 -2.71
N SER A 228 2.26 10.68 -3.36
CA SER A 228 2.44 10.66 -4.82
C SER A 228 2.41 9.25 -5.40
N PHE A 229 2.60 8.21 -4.60
CA PHE A 229 2.54 6.81 -4.99
C PHE A 229 2.12 5.93 -3.80
N GLY A 230 1.75 4.68 -4.06
CA GLY A 230 1.36 3.71 -3.04
C GLY A 230 -0.03 3.11 -3.29
N SER A 231 -0.41 2.15 -2.44
CA SER A 231 -1.73 1.52 -2.45
C SER A 231 -1.95 0.72 -1.17
N GLY A 232 -3.19 0.42 -0.80
CA GLY A 232 -3.53 -0.48 0.31
C GLY A 232 -3.33 -1.98 0.00
N ASN A 233 -2.61 -2.34 -1.07
CA ASN A 233 -2.55 -3.74 -1.52
C ASN A 233 -1.62 -4.62 -0.66
N ALA A 234 -1.98 -5.89 -0.54
CA ALA A 234 -1.26 -6.89 0.25
C ALA A 234 0.13 -7.24 -0.28
N PHE A 235 0.50 -6.73 -1.46
CA PHE A 235 1.85 -6.88 -2.01
C PHE A 235 2.93 -6.25 -1.10
N LEU A 236 2.65 -5.05 -0.56
CA LEU A 236 3.50 -4.37 0.44
C LEU A 236 2.92 -4.49 1.85
N TYR A 237 1.60 -4.56 1.98
CA TYR A 237 0.90 -4.49 3.27
C TYR A 237 0.15 -5.80 3.55
N GLY A 238 0.86 -6.92 3.41
CA GLY A 238 0.29 -8.25 3.63
C GLY A 238 -0.17 -8.41 5.09
N PRO A 239 -1.41 -8.88 5.32
CA PRO A 239 -2.03 -8.94 6.65
C PRO A 239 -1.46 -10.02 7.57
N ASP A 240 -0.60 -10.89 7.02
CA ASP A 240 -0.22 -12.19 7.58
C ASP A 240 0.49 -12.11 8.94
N TYR A 241 1.00 -10.95 9.35
CA TYR A 241 1.66 -10.75 10.64
C TYR A 241 0.77 -10.09 11.69
N LEU A 242 -0.22 -9.27 11.28
CA LEU A 242 -1.10 -8.54 12.19
C LEU A 242 -2.40 -9.29 12.49
N VAL A 243 -3.05 -9.86 11.48
CA VAL A 243 -4.36 -10.51 11.67
C VAL A 243 -4.29 -11.71 12.61
N PRO A 244 -3.25 -12.58 12.57
CA PRO A 244 -3.13 -13.67 13.55
C PRO A 244 -3.00 -13.20 15.00
N GLU A 245 -2.63 -11.94 15.24
CA GLU A 245 -2.65 -11.34 16.56
C GLU A 245 -4.07 -10.93 16.99
N GLY A 246 -5.15 -11.35 16.32
CA GLY A 246 -6.52 -11.13 16.80
C GLY A 246 -7.01 -9.69 16.65
N VAL A 247 -6.74 -9.08 15.49
CA VAL A 247 -7.25 -7.75 15.12
C VAL A 247 -7.86 -7.81 13.72
N VAL A 248 -8.84 -6.95 13.45
CA VAL A 248 -9.30 -6.69 12.07
C VAL A 248 -8.39 -5.66 11.45
N LEU A 249 -7.75 -5.99 10.32
CA LEU A 249 -6.95 -5.05 9.55
C LEU A 249 -7.76 -4.52 8.37
N VAL A 250 -7.84 -3.20 8.26
CA VAL A 250 -8.39 -2.50 7.10
C VAL A 250 -7.25 -1.78 6.38
N THR A 251 -7.09 -2.04 5.09
CA THR A 251 -6.18 -1.28 4.23
C THR A 251 -6.98 -0.64 3.10
N PHE A 252 -6.54 0.51 2.57
CA PHE A 252 -7.31 1.18 1.53
C PHE A 252 -6.45 2.08 0.66
N ASN A 253 -6.99 2.46 -0.49
CA ASN A 253 -6.41 3.44 -1.40
C ASN A 253 -7.03 4.82 -1.14
N TYR A 254 -6.27 5.88 -1.34
CA TYR A 254 -6.74 7.27 -1.37
C TYR A 254 -6.09 8.00 -2.55
N ARG A 255 -6.69 9.08 -3.06
CA ARG A 255 -6.15 9.83 -4.21
C ARG A 255 -4.76 10.40 -3.92
N LEU A 256 -3.90 10.40 -4.94
CA LEU A 256 -2.49 10.76 -4.85
C LEU A 256 -2.14 11.90 -5.81
N GLY A 257 -1.00 12.54 -5.57
CA GLY A 257 -0.43 13.61 -6.39
C GLY A 257 -1.40 14.76 -6.59
N PRO A 258 -1.41 15.40 -7.76
CA PRO A 258 -2.35 16.48 -8.06
C PRO A 258 -3.81 16.03 -7.93
N LEU A 259 -4.14 14.77 -8.24
CA LEU A 259 -5.52 14.28 -8.19
C LEU A 259 -6.09 14.24 -6.77
N GLY A 260 -5.22 14.10 -5.75
CA GLY A 260 -5.62 14.09 -4.34
C GLY A 260 -5.33 15.39 -3.58
N PHE A 261 -4.42 16.24 -4.08
CA PHE A 261 -3.85 17.34 -3.31
C PHE A 261 -3.75 18.66 -4.11
N LEU A 262 -4.47 18.79 -5.23
CA LEU A 262 -4.66 20.09 -5.88
C LEU A 262 -5.41 21.03 -4.92
N SER A 263 -4.90 22.25 -4.74
CA SER A 263 -5.51 23.28 -3.89
C SER A 263 -5.41 24.63 -4.60
N VAL A 264 -6.54 25.09 -5.15
CA VAL A 264 -6.60 26.28 -6.04
C VAL A 264 -7.90 27.08 -5.93
N GLY A 265 -8.91 26.61 -5.18
CA GLY A 265 -10.14 27.38 -4.92
C GLY A 265 -11.33 26.50 -4.57
N ARG A 266 -12.55 27.03 -4.79
CA ARG A 266 -13.84 26.46 -4.36
C ARG A 266 -14.00 24.97 -4.67
N ASP A 267 -13.67 24.59 -5.89
CA ASP A 267 -13.90 23.28 -6.49
C ASP A 267 -12.70 22.31 -6.38
N ALA A 268 -11.60 22.80 -5.82
CA ALA A 268 -10.41 22.05 -5.48
C ALA A 268 -9.75 22.74 -4.28
N PRO A 269 -10.38 22.71 -3.08
CA PRO A 269 -9.87 23.46 -1.93
C PRO A 269 -8.56 22.86 -1.39
N GLY A 270 -8.29 21.59 -1.70
CA GLY A 270 -7.17 20.84 -1.15
C GLY A 270 -7.64 19.56 -0.47
N ASN A 271 -6.66 18.73 -0.11
CA ASN A 271 -6.81 17.56 0.75
C ASN A 271 -7.88 16.53 0.34
N ALA A 272 -8.27 16.47 -0.94
CA ALA A 272 -9.21 15.48 -1.44
C ALA A 272 -8.79 14.05 -1.06
N GLY A 273 -7.49 13.75 -1.11
CA GLY A 273 -6.90 12.48 -0.67
C GLY A 273 -7.03 12.19 0.82
N ILE A 274 -7.02 13.20 1.71
CA ILE A 274 -7.30 12.97 3.15
C ILE A 274 -8.80 12.89 3.41
N LYS A 275 -9.62 13.65 2.66
CA LYS A 275 -11.08 13.53 2.71
C LYS A 275 -11.53 12.12 2.25
N ASP A 276 -10.81 11.48 1.32
CA ASP A 276 -10.98 10.05 0.98
C ASP A 276 -10.78 9.15 2.20
N GLN A 277 -9.75 9.42 3.02
CA GLN A 277 -9.48 8.67 4.24
C GLN A 277 -10.59 8.89 5.29
N VAL A 278 -11.12 10.11 5.43
CA VAL A 278 -12.31 10.38 6.27
C VAL A 278 -13.51 9.55 5.80
N LEU A 279 -13.75 9.46 4.50
CA LEU A 279 -14.84 8.64 3.95
C LEU A 279 -14.62 7.14 4.21
N ALA A 280 -13.38 6.64 4.05
CA ALA A 280 -13.04 5.27 4.39
C ALA A 280 -13.28 4.97 5.88
N LEU A 281 -12.95 5.91 6.78
CA LEU A 281 -13.22 5.75 8.22
C LEU A 281 -14.72 5.77 8.55
N LYS A 282 -15.52 6.59 7.85
CA LYS A 282 -16.99 6.53 7.95
C LYS A 282 -17.50 5.16 7.49
N TRP A 283 -16.95 4.62 6.41
CA TRP A 283 -17.27 3.26 5.95
C TRP A 283 -16.94 2.21 7.02
N VAL A 284 -15.77 2.31 7.66
CA VAL A 284 -15.36 1.41 8.76
C VAL A 284 -16.36 1.49 9.92
N ARG A 285 -16.69 2.69 10.41
CA ARG A 285 -17.68 2.89 11.48
C ARG A 285 -19.01 2.21 11.16
N ASP A 286 -19.46 2.31 9.91
CA ASP A 286 -20.79 1.87 9.51
C ASP A 286 -20.87 0.37 9.16
N ASN A 287 -19.75 -0.28 8.81
CA ASN A 287 -19.75 -1.63 8.23
C ASN A 287 -18.85 -2.65 8.95
N ILE A 288 -17.85 -2.23 9.73
CA ILE A 288 -16.82 -3.16 10.21
C ILE A 288 -17.34 -4.24 11.18
N ALA A 289 -18.47 -3.96 11.85
CA ALA A 289 -19.16 -4.94 12.70
C ALA A 289 -19.58 -6.20 11.94
N ALA A 290 -19.93 -6.08 10.65
CA ALA A 290 -20.27 -7.23 9.80
C ALA A 290 -19.08 -8.17 9.56
N PHE A 291 -17.85 -7.68 9.78
CA PHE A 291 -16.60 -8.43 9.64
C PHE A 291 -16.04 -8.86 11.01
N GLY A 292 -16.82 -8.74 12.09
CA GLY A 292 -16.41 -9.08 13.45
C GLY A 292 -15.54 -8.03 14.13
N GLY A 293 -15.44 -6.82 13.57
CA GLY A 293 -14.67 -5.72 14.15
C GLY A 293 -15.53 -4.80 15.03
N ASN A 294 -14.93 -4.22 16.06
CA ASN A 294 -15.56 -3.28 16.97
C ASN A 294 -15.40 -1.82 16.45
N PRO A 295 -16.48 -1.17 15.96
CA PRO A 295 -16.40 0.21 15.47
C PRO A 295 -16.09 1.24 16.57
N LYS A 296 -16.13 0.85 17.85
CA LYS A 296 -15.77 1.68 19.01
C LYS A 296 -14.34 1.47 19.50
N GLU A 297 -13.56 0.62 18.83
CA GLU A 297 -12.15 0.38 19.14
C GLU A 297 -11.31 0.39 17.86
N VAL A 298 -11.29 1.56 17.22
CA VAL A 298 -10.56 1.80 15.97
C VAL A 298 -9.23 2.50 16.26
N THR A 299 -8.13 1.88 15.83
CA THR A 299 -6.78 2.46 15.81
C THR A 299 -6.41 2.82 14.39
N ILE A 300 -6.13 4.09 14.11
CA ILE A 300 -5.54 4.51 12.83
C ILE A 300 -4.01 4.48 12.94
N PHE A 301 -3.34 3.98 11.91
CA PHE A 301 -1.89 3.96 11.86
C PHE A 301 -1.37 4.13 10.45
N GLY A 302 -0.21 4.75 10.32
CA GLY A 302 0.41 5.03 9.03
C GLY A 302 1.88 5.33 9.17
N GLN A 303 2.60 5.22 8.05
CA GLN A 303 4.03 5.49 7.96
C GLN A 303 4.31 6.57 6.91
N SER A 304 5.29 7.44 7.17
CA SER A 304 5.67 8.54 6.27
C SER A 304 4.49 9.48 5.98
N ALA A 305 4.15 9.71 4.71
CA ALA A 305 2.93 10.43 4.31
C ALA A 305 1.63 9.85 4.92
N GLY A 306 1.59 8.56 5.21
CA GLY A 306 0.47 7.93 5.94
C GLY A 306 0.44 8.33 7.41
N ALA A 307 1.59 8.59 8.03
CA ALA A 307 1.68 9.10 9.39
C ALA A 307 1.30 10.59 9.47
N VAL A 308 1.69 11.39 8.47
CA VAL A 308 1.17 12.75 8.30
C VAL A 308 -0.35 12.73 8.16
N SER A 309 -0.88 11.81 7.37
CA SER A 309 -2.33 11.61 7.22
C SER A 309 -3.02 11.30 8.55
N VAL A 310 -2.47 10.39 9.36
CA VAL A 310 -2.95 10.12 10.72
C VAL A 310 -2.98 11.39 11.57
N HIS A 311 -1.89 12.17 11.53
CA HIS A 311 -1.81 13.42 12.30
C HIS A 311 -2.82 14.48 11.80
N MET A 312 -3.04 14.59 10.50
CA MET A 312 -4.05 15.47 9.90
C MET A 312 -5.48 15.07 10.33
N LEU A 313 -5.77 13.76 10.39
CA LEU A 313 -7.06 13.25 10.89
C LEU A 313 -7.24 13.53 12.39
N MET A 314 -6.17 13.51 13.19
CA MET A 314 -6.21 13.95 14.58
C MET A 314 -6.65 15.41 14.71
N MET A 315 -6.17 16.29 13.83
CA MET A 315 -6.51 17.71 13.85
C MET A 315 -7.87 18.03 13.19
N SER A 316 -8.38 17.16 12.32
CA SER A 316 -9.58 17.47 11.53
C SER A 316 -10.88 17.29 12.32
N PRO A 317 -11.78 18.30 12.33
CA PRO A 317 -13.14 18.13 12.85
C PRO A 317 -13.95 17.07 12.10
N LEU A 318 -13.64 16.84 10.82
CA LEU A 318 -14.36 15.86 9.98
C LEU A 318 -14.14 14.40 10.42
N ALA A 319 -13.07 14.14 11.17
CA ALA A 319 -12.71 12.82 11.65
C ALA A 319 -13.13 12.57 13.12
N LYS A 320 -13.81 13.52 13.75
CA LYS A 320 -14.22 13.43 15.16
C LYS A 320 -15.07 12.18 15.43
N GLY A 321 -14.60 11.38 16.38
CA GLY A 321 -15.27 10.14 16.81
C GLY A 321 -15.15 8.96 15.83
N LEU A 322 -14.33 9.07 14.78
CA LEU A 322 -14.12 7.96 13.83
C LEU A 322 -12.99 6.99 14.26
N PHE A 323 -12.14 7.40 15.19
CA PHE A 323 -11.06 6.58 15.73
C PHE A 323 -10.82 6.89 17.21
N HIS A 324 -10.09 5.99 17.87
CA HIS A 324 -9.98 5.93 19.34
C HIS A 324 -8.54 5.84 19.81
N LYS A 325 -7.59 5.52 18.90
CA LYS A 325 -6.14 5.49 19.13
C LYS A 325 -5.41 5.83 17.82
N ALA A 326 -4.19 6.34 17.91
CA ALA A 326 -3.38 6.71 16.75
C ALA A 326 -1.93 6.20 16.87
N ILE A 327 -1.36 5.76 15.75
CA ILE A 327 0.08 5.45 15.65
C ILE A 327 0.69 6.21 14.48
N VAL A 328 1.70 7.03 14.76
CA VAL A 328 2.35 7.95 13.84
C VAL A 328 3.80 7.50 13.63
N GLN A 329 4.11 6.91 12.47
CA GLN A 329 5.42 6.32 12.17
C GLN A 329 6.20 7.16 11.16
N SER A 330 7.32 7.76 11.58
CA SER A 330 8.28 8.44 10.68
C SER A 330 7.68 9.59 9.86
N GLY A 331 6.67 10.30 10.37
CA GLY A 331 6.14 11.50 9.71
C GLY A 331 4.97 12.13 10.47
N SER A 332 4.88 13.45 10.47
CA SER A 332 3.85 14.22 11.14
C SER A 332 3.58 15.51 10.36
N ALA A 333 2.38 16.10 10.53
CA ALA A 333 2.08 17.42 9.98
C ALA A 333 3.03 18.56 10.43
N LEU A 334 3.91 18.33 11.42
CA LEU A 334 4.93 19.29 11.87
C LEU A 334 6.27 19.11 11.16
N ASN A 335 6.41 18.11 10.29
CA ASN A 335 7.63 17.96 9.50
C ASN A 335 7.65 18.94 8.31
N PRO A 336 8.82 19.44 7.89
CA PRO A 336 8.96 20.51 6.89
C PRO A 336 8.51 20.13 5.46
N TRP A 337 8.13 18.87 5.25
CA TRP A 337 7.67 18.35 3.95
C TRP A 337 6.19 17.98 3.95
N ALA A 338 5.51 18.16 5.08
CA ALA A 338 4.16 17.65 5.28
C ALA A 338 3.06 18.58 4.76
N ILE A 339 3.27 19.90 4.81
CA ILE A 339 2.29 20.92 4.40
C ILE A 339 2.79 21.70 3.20
N ALA A 340 1.91 21.95 2.23
CA ALA A 340 2.23 22.58 0.98
C ALA A 340 2.47 24.08 1.16
N THR A 341 3.59 24.57 0.64
CA THR A 341 3.84 25.99 0.42
C THR A 341 3.35 26.38 -0.98
N ASN A 342 2.62 27.50 -1.09
CA ASN A 342 2.15 28.08 -2.36
C ASN A 342 1.41 27.07 -3.28
N PRO A 343 0.38 26.36 -2.77
CA PRO A 343 -0.27 25.32 -3.55
C PRO A 343 -1.03 25.87 -4.77
N ARG A 344 -1.57 27.10 -4.68
CA ARG A 344 -2.30 27.76 -5.77
C ARG A 344 -1.39 27.96 -6.98
N GLU A 345 -0.24 28.59 -6.77
CA GLU A 345 0.76 28.87 -7.80
C GLU A 345 1.26 27.57 -8.44
N ARG A 346 1.36 26.50 -7.64
CA ARG A 346 1.77 25.19 -8.14
C ARG A 346 0.70 24.56 -9.04
N ALA A 347 -0.58 24.74 -8.74
CA ALA A 347 -1.68 24.32 -9.61
C ALA A 347 -1.65 25.05 -10.96
N PHE A 348 -1.41 26.37 -10.97
CA PHE A 348 -1.26 27.14 -12.22
C PHE A 348 -0.04 26.70 -13.04
N ARG A 349 1.09 26.40 -12.39
CA ARG A 349 2.27 25.82 -13.07
C ARG A 349 1.95 24.48 -13.74
N LEU A 350 1.16 23.63 -13.09
CA LEU A 350 0.69 22.37 -13.69
C LEU A 350 -0.18 22.63 -14.93
N GLY A 351 -1.09 23.60 -14.85
CA GLY A 351 -1.88 24.07 -15.99
C GLY A 351 -1.01 24.52 -17.17
N ALA A 352 -0.01 25.36 -16.90
CA ALA A 352 0.92 25.86 -17.91
C ALA A 352 1.72 24.73 -18.57
N LEU A 353 2.17 23.72 -17.80
CA LEU A 353 2.84 22.53 -18.34
C LEU A 353 1.93 21.67 -19.23
N LEU A 354 0.61 21.79 -19.07
CA LEU A 354 -0.40 21.16 -19.91
C LEU A 354 -0.85 22.05 -21.09
N GLY A 355 -0.30 23.26 -21.22
CA GLY A 355 -0.65 24.24 -22.26
C GLY A 355 -1.82 25.15 -21.92
N CYS A 356 -2.26 25.19 -20.66
CA CYS A 356 -3.29 26.12 -20.17
C CYS A 356 -2.61 27.34 -19.50
N TYR A 357 -2.65 28.49 -20.17
CA TYR A 357 -2.10 29.75 -19.66
C TYR A 357 -3.25 30.67 -19.27
N THR A 358 -3.66 30.59 -18.00
CA THR A 358 -4.75 31.39 -17.45
C THR A 358 -4.40 31.83 -16.03
N ASN A 359 -5.05 32.89 -15.57
CA ASN A 359 -5.08 33.28 -14.16
C ASN A 359 -6.45 33.02 -13.53
N ASP A 360 -7.41 32.48 -14.29
CA ASP A 360 -8.76 32.14 -13.84
C ASP A 360 -8.80 30.70 -13.29
N THR A 361 -9.31 30.55 -12.07
CA THR A 361 -9.38 29.26 -11.37
C THR A 361 -10.34 28.29 -12.07
N GLU A 362 -11.48 28.78 -12.56
CA GLU A 362 -12.50 27.94 -13.18
C GLU A 362 -12.03 27.42 -14.55
N GLU A 363 -11.39 28.29 -15.34
CA GLU A 363 -10.75 27.90 -16.60
C GLU A 363 -9.65 26.87 -16.35
N LEU A 364 -8.77 27.10 -15.37
CA LEU A 364 -7.74 26.12 -15.01
C LEU A 364 -8.35 24.76 -14.67
N LEU A 365 -9.37 24.72 -13.79
CA LEU A 365 -10.02 23.49 -13.37
C LEU A 365 -10.71 22.78 -14.55
N TYR A 366 -11.34 23.52 -15.45
CA TYR A 366 -11.92 22.97 -16.68
C TYR A 366 -10.87 22.24 -17.53
N TYR A 367 -9.70 22.85 -17.76
CA TYR A 367 -8.61 22.23 -18.49
C TYR A 367 -8.03 20.99 -17.76
N LEU A 368 -7.83 21.09 -16.44
CA LEU A 368 -7.31 19.99 -15.63
C LEU A 368 -8.29 18.80 -15.55
N ARG A 369 -9.61 19.03 -15.53
CA ARG A 369 -10.63 17.96 -15.59
C ARG A 369 -10.64 17.22 -16.93
N LYS A 370 -10.28 17.90 -18.02
CA LYS A 370 -10.18 17.29 -19.35
C LYS A 370 -8.85 16.59 -19.63
N ALA A 371 -7.79 16.94 -18.90
CA ALA A 371 -6.49 16.32 -19.08
C ALA A 371 -6.50 14.82 -18.70
N SER A 372 -5.63 14.03 -19.33
CA SER A 372 -5.48 12.63 -18.94
C SER A 372 -4.80 12.50 -17.57
N PRO A 373 -5.21 11.55 -16.71
CA PRO A 373 -4.58 11.32 -15.41
C PRO A 373 -3.08 11.07 -15.51
N GLN A 374 -2.66 10.36 -16.57
CA GLN A 374 -1.26 10.09 -16.85
C GLN A 374 -0.45 11.37 -17.07
N LYS A 375 -0.92 12.30 -17.92
CA LYS A 375 -0.22 13.56 -18.16
C LYS A 375 -0.11 14.40 -16.88
N ILE A 376 -1.18 14.46 -16.09
CA ILE A 376 -1.21 15.15 -14.78
C ILE A 376 -0.13 14.57 -13.85
N VAL A 377 -0.09 13.25 -13.71
CA VAL A 377 0.88 12.55 -12.84
C VAL A 377 2.31 12.72 -13.35
N ASP A 378 2.55 12.58 -14.66
CA ASP A 378 3.88 12.68 -15.26
C ASP A 378 4.48 14.09 -15.15
N LEU A 379 3.63 15.13 -15.17
CA LEU A 379 4.07 16.53 -15.08
C LEU A 379 4.18 17.05 -13.65
N ALA A 380 3.64 16.33 -12.66
CA ALA A 380 3.57 16.80 -11.27
C ALA A 380 4.94 17.18 -10.68
N SER A 381 6.00 16.39 -10.93
CA SER A 381 7.34 16.70 -10.40
C SER A 381 7.98 17.92 -11.06
N ARG A 382 7.56 18.30 -12.27
CA ARG A 382 8.08 19.45 -13.02
C ARG A 382 7.51 20.78 -12.53
N THR A 383 6.54 20.77 -11.63
CA THR A 383 6.01 22.00 -11.03
C THR A 383 6.91 22.56 -9.93
N ILE A 384 7.88 21.77 -9.45
CA ILE A 384 8.80 22.12 -8.37
C ILE A 384 9.83 23.14 -8.87
N THR A 385 10.00 24.26 -8.18
CA THR A 385 11.03 25.26 -8.48
C THR A 385 12.35 24.95 -7.75
N GLN A 386 13.41 25.66 -8.11
CA GLN A 386 14.68 25.59 -7.35
C GLN A 386 14.49 26.00 -5.88
N GLU A 387 13.62 26.98 -5.62
CA GLU A 387 13.31 27.42 -4.26
C GLU A 387 12.57 26.33 -3.47
N ASP A 388 11.62 25.62 -4.10
CA ASP A 388 10.94 24.47 -3.47
C ASP A 388 11.96 23.38 -3.04
N VAL A 389 13.01 23.15 -3.84
CA VAL A 389 14.09 22.18 -3.55
C VAL A 389 15.01 22.66 -2.41
N LYS A 390 15.19 23.97 -2.24
CA LYS A 390 15.99 24.55 -1.14
C LYS A 390 15.28 24.53 0.20
N ARG A 391 13.94 24.57 0.22
CA ARG A 391 13.13 24.65 1.45
C ARG A 391 12.81 23.30 2.06
N SER A 392 12.71 22.25 1.24
CA SER A 392 12.25 20.93 1.69
C SER A 392 12.74 19.83 0.76
N ILE A 393 12.27 18.60 0.95
CA ILE A 393 12.62 17.45 0.10
C ILE A 393 11.93 17.49 -1.27
N GLY A 394 11.28 18.58 -1.66
CA GLY A 394 10.69 18.76 -2.99
C GLY A 394 9.55 17.78 -3.29
N LEU A 395 8.52 17.74 -2.44
CA LEU A 395 7.29 17.02 -2.75
C LEU A 395 6.30 17.99 -3.42
N PRO A 396 5.73 17.64 -4.60
CA PRO A 396 4.98 18.62 -5.37
C PRO A 396 3.58 18.87 -4.80
N PHE A 397 2.81 17.82 -4.55
CA PHE A 397 1.42 17.93 -4.10
C PHE A 397 1.26 17.15 -2.80
N VAL A 398 1.08 17.88 -1.70
CA VAL A 398 0.98 17.39 -0.32
C VAL A 398 -0.17 18.13 0.38
N PRO A 399 -0.59 17.74 1.59
CA PRO A 399 -1.66 18.42 2.31
C PRO A 399 -1.48 19.94 2.41
N SER A 400 -2.59 20.68 2.47
CA SER A 400 -2.61 22.14 2.56
C SER A 400 -3.57 22.63 3.64
N VAL A 401 -3.44 23.89 4.07
CA VAL A 401 -4.43 24.56 4.90
C VAL A 401 -5.55 25.10 4.01
N GLU A 402 -6.82 24.79 4.34
CA GLU A 402 -8.00 25.17 3.55
C GLU A 402 -8.66 26.42 4.15
N ASN A 403 -8.14 27.61 3.82
CA ASN A 403 -8.63 28.91 4.33
C ASN A 403 -9.19 29.82 3.22
N TRP A 404 -9.83 29.22 2.21
CA TRP A 404 -10.40 29.96 1.07
C TRP A 404 -11.56 30.87 1.47
N THR A 405 -11.60 32.09 0.92
CA THR A 405 -12.62 33.12 1.21
C THR A 405 -13.10 33.80 -0.07
N GLY A 406 -14.20 34.56 0.03
CA GLY A 406 -14.74 35.31 -1.11
C GLY A 406 -15.22 34.41 -2.25
N ALA A 407 -14.87 34.76 -3.49
CA ALA A 407 -15.25 34.00 -4.69
C ALA A 407 -14.64 32.58 -4.73
N ASP A 408 -13.52 32.36 -4.06
CA ASP A 408 -12.83 31.06 -4.00
C ASP A 408 -13.31 30.20 -2.82
N ALA A 409 -14.26 30.67 -1.99
CA ALA A 409 -14.75 29.91 -0.84
C ALA A 409 -15.40 28.59 -1.27
N SER A 410 -14.96 27.48 -0.66
CA SER A 410 -15.52 26.15 -0.92
C SER A 410 -16.82 25.93 -0.14
N GLU A 411 -17.78 25.23 -0.77
CA GLU A 411 -18.94 24.69 -0.06
C GLU A 411 -18.58 23.43 0.74
N GLU A 412 -17.42 22.83 0.45
CA GLU A 412 -16.92 21.69 1.20
C GLU A 412 -16.38 22.15 2.55
N ALA A 413 -16.71 21.41 3.60
CA ALA A 413 -16.12 21.63 4.90
C ALA A 413 -14.58 21.40 4.83
N PRO A 414 -13.77 22.33 5.34
CA PRO A 414 -12.32 22.20 5.29
C PRO A 414 -11.86 21.01 6.13
N LEU A 415 -10.82 20.31 5.68
CA LEU A 415 -10.18 19.29 6.52
C LEU A 415 -9.55 19.95 7.76
N ILE A 416 -8.71 20.96 7.51
CA ILE A 416 -8.15 21.89 8.50
C ILE A 416 -8.11 23.29 7.88
N SER A 417 -8.37 24.32 8.68
CA SER A 417 -8.37 25.73 8.23
C SER A 417 -7.29 26.57 8.90
N GLU A 418 -6.53 25.97 9.82
CA GLU A 418 -5.44 26.59 10.57
C GLU A 418 -4.15 25.80 10.42
N ASP A 419 -3.02 26.44 10.71
CA ASP A 419 -1.72 25.80 10.72
C ASP A 419 -1.66 24.65 11.75
N PRO A 420 -1.08 23.47 11.40
CA PRO A 420 -0.95 22.34 12.32
C PRO A 420 -0.32 22.65 13.67
N LEU A 421 0.72 23.48 13.72
CA LEU A 421 1.38 23.83 14.97
C LEU A 421 0.44 24.66 15.86
N THR A 422 -0.34 25.57 15.28
CA THR A 422 -1.36 26.34 15.98
C THR A 422 -2.44 25.44 16.57
N ILE A 423 -2.97 24.49 15.78
CA ILE A 423 -3.97 23.53 16.26
C ILE A 423 -3.41 22.72 17.43
N MET A 424 -2.19 22.19 17.29
CA MET A 424 -1.56 21.38 18.34
C MET A 424 -1.29 22.17 19.62
N LYS A 425 -0.79 23.41 19.53
CA LYS A 425 -0.57 24.30 20.70
C LYS A 425 -1.87 24.68 21.41
N SER A 426 -2.99 24.72 20.69
CA SER A 426 -4.29 25.05 21.28
C SER A 426 -4.89 23.92 22.13
N GLY A 427 -4.43 22.68 21.94
CA GLY A 427 -5.03 21.47 22.53
C GLY A 427 -6.40 21.09 21.94
N LYS A 428 -6.92 21.80 20.94
CA LYS A 428 -8.26 21.59 20.35
C LYS A 428 -8.22 20.66 19.14
N TYR A 429 -7.87 19.40 19.37
CA TYR A 429 -7.88 18.34 18.36
C TYR A 429 -8.54 17.06 18.89
N ASN A 430 -8.68 16.03 18.05
CA ASN A 430 -9.21 14.72 18.47
C ASN A 430 -8.18 14.02 19.38
N ASN A 431 -8.29 14.27 20.68
CA ASN A 431 -7.44 13.67 21.70
C ASN A 431 -7.71 12.17 21.85
N VAL A 432 -6.72 11.36 21.49
CA VAL A 432 -6.72 9.91 21.65
C VAL A 432 -5.33 9.44 22.10
N PRO A 433 -5.20 8.28 22.76
CA PRO A 433 -3.90 7.67 23.01
C PRO A 433 -3.05 7.59 21.72
N LEU A 434 -1.77 7.94 21.83
CA LEU A 434 -0.85 8.13 20.71
C LEU A 434 0.46 7.36 20.90
N ILE A 435 0.80 6.50 19.95
CA ILE A 435 2.20 6.08 19.72
C ILE A 435 2.78 6.94 18.61
N VAL A 436 3.95 7.51 18.83
CA VAL A 436 4.72 8.24 17.82
C VAL A 436 6.14 7.71 17.78
N GLY A 437 6.81 7.73 16.63
CA GLY A 437 8.20 7.30 16.57
C GLY A 437 8.82 7.34 15.20
N PHE A 438 10.08 6.95 15.15
CA PHE A 438 10.95 7.04 13.99
C PHE A 438 12.02 5.94 14.02
N ASN A 439 12.70 5.76 12.90
CA ASN A 439 13.81 4.84 12.72
C ASN A 439 15.13 5.51 13.08
N SER A 440 16.17 4.72 13.34
CA SER A 440 17.45 5.25 13.81
C SER A 440 18.20 6.13 12.82
N HIS A 441 17.94 5.99 11.50
CA HIS A 441 18.61 6.72 10.43
C HIS A 441 17.65 6.98 9.25
N GLU A 442 16.61 7.78 9.49
CA GLU A 442 15.55 8.08 8.53
C GLU A 442 16.08 8.57 7.17
N ALA A 443 17.03 9.51 7.19
CA ALA A 443 17.49 10.21 6.00
C ALA A 443 18.33 9.35 5.03
N MET A 444 18.71 8.12 5.40
CA MET A 444 19.37 7.17 4.49
C MET A 444 18.59 6.98 3.18
N LEU A 445 17.27 7.19 3.20
CA LEU A 445 16.39 7.26 2.03
C LEU A 445 16.93 8.18 0.92
N PHE A 446 17.59 9.29 1.28
CA PHE A 446 18.08 10.30 0.34
C PHE A 446 19.37 9.91 -0.37
N LEU A 447 20.02 8.80 0.01
CA LEU A 447 21.22 8.30 -0.70
C LEU A 447 20.94 8.04 -2.19
N ARG A 448 19.72 7.66 -2.55
CA ARG A 448 19.33 7.52 -3.96
C ARG A 448 19.44 8.84 -4.73
N ARG A 449 19.19 9.99 -4.09
CA ARG A 449 19.34 11.31 -4.71
C ARG A 449 20.81 11.67 -4.88
N VAL A 450 21.62 11.47 -3.84
CA VAL A 450 23.07 11.67 -3.90
C VAL A 450 23.71 10.82 -5.01
N ARG A 451 23.32 9.55 -5.15
CA ARG A 451 23.80 8.68 -6.24
C ARG A 451 23.37 9.13 -7.64
N LYS A 452 22.27 9.88 -7.76
CA LYS A 452 21.73 10.36 -9.05
C LYS A 452 22.34 11.70 -9.47
N ASP A 453 22.73 12.52 -8.52
CA ASP A 453 23.27 13.86 -8.74
C ASP A 453 24.65 13.98 -8.07
N PRO A 454 25.75 13.86 -8.85
CA PRO A 454 27.11 13.89 -8.30
C PRO A 454 27.49 15.25 -7.69
N ASN A 455 26.78 16.33 -8.03
CA ASN A 455 27.05 17.67 -7.52
C ASN A 455 26.21 18.01 -6.27
N LEU A 456 25.29 17.12 -5.86
CA LEU A 456 24.35 17.42 -4.80
C LEU A 456 25.05 17.72 -3.46
N LEU A 457 26.06 16.94 -3.10
CA LEU A 457 26.80 17.15 -1.84
C LEU A 457 27.48 18.52 -1.82
N GLN A 458 28.19 18.87 -2.89
CA GLN A 458 28.83 20.18 -3.02
C GLN A 458 27.79 21.31 -2.97
N SER A 459 26.66 21.16 -3.67
CA SER A 459 25.59 22.17 -3.65
C SER A 459 24.95 22.38 -2.27
N ILE A 460 24.95 21.34 -1.42
CA ILE A 460 24.48 21.45 -0.05
C ILE A 460 25.57 22.10 0.82
N ASP A 461 26.84 21.77 0.58
CA ASP A 461 27.95 22.37 1.31
C ASP A 461 28.06 23.88 1.08
N ASP A 462 27.97 24.30 -0.19
CA ASP A 462 28.05 25.69 -0.64
C ASP A 462 26.88 26.54 -0.11
N ASP A 463 25.73 25.92 0.14
CA ASP A 463 24.49 26.55 0.62
C ASP A 463 24.01 25.87 1.91
N PHE A 464 24.90 25.68 2.89
CA PHE A 464 24.59 24.92 4.11
C PHE A 464 23.42 25.52 4.92
N GLN A 465 23.23 26.84 4.85
CA GLN A 465 22.11 27.55 5.47
C GLN A 465 20.75 27.04 4.96
N ARG A 466 20.67 26.36 3.80
CA ARG A 466 19.44 25.71 3.32
C ARG A 466 18.92 24.63 4.27
N LEU A 467 19.78 24.05 5.11
CA LEU A 467 19.43 22.98 6.05
C LEU A 467 18.80 23.51 7.34
N ILE A 468 18.80 24.83 7.56
CA ILE A 468 18.13 25.44 8.70
C ILE A 468 16.62 25.10 8.61
N PRO A 469 16.06 24.45 9.66
CA PRO A 469 14.66 24.10 9.71
C PRO A 469 13.78 25.34 9.53
N VAL A 470 12.79 25.25 8.62
CA VAL A 470 11.89 26.37 8.31
C VAL A 470 10.97 26.75 9.47
N ASP A 471 10.71 25.80 10.37
CA ASP A 471 9.86 25.96 11.55
C ASP A 471 10.52 26.72 12.72
N LEU A 472 11.81 27.05 12.61
CA LEU A 472 12.48 27.93 13.57
C LEU A 472 12.21 29.43 13.33
N ASP A 473 11.57 29.78 12.20
CA ASP A 473 11.29 31.17 11.81
C ASP A 473 12.53 32.09 11.79
N VAL A 474 13.70 31.51 11.47
CA VAL A 474 14.97 32.25 11.33
C VAL A 474 15.22 32.55 9.85
N LYS A 475 15.47 33.83 9.54
CA LYS A 475 15.91 34.24 8.20
C LYS A 475 17.30 33.67 7.92
N ARG A 476 17.43 32.86 6.88
CA ARG A 476 18.67 32.12 6.56
C ARG A 476 19.86 33.05 6.29
N ASP A 477 19.61 34.19 5.68
CA ASP A 477 20.59 35.22 5.31
C ASP A 477 20.90 36.22 6.45
N SER A 478 20.32 36.04 7.64
CA SER A 478 20.61 36.87 8.81
C SER A 478 21.84 36.41 9.58
N GLU A 479 22.33 37.25 10.51
CA GLU A 479 23.39 36.89 11.46
C GLU A 479 23.01 35.66 12.30
N ASP A 480 21.76 35.60 12.78
CA ASP A 480 21.22 34.44 13.49
C ASP A 480 21.22 33.18 12.61
N GLY A 481 20.88 33.33 11.32
CA GLY A 481 20.94 32.25 10.34
C GLY A 481 22.37 31.73 10.14
N ALA A 482 23.34 32.63 10.01
CA ALA A 482 24.76 32.27 9.94
C ALA A 482 25.25 31.57 11.22
N PHE A 483 24.86 32.07 12.39
CA PHE A 483 25.21 31.47 13.68
C PHE A 483 24.61 30.06 13.85
N LEU A 484 23.33 29.87 13.49
CA LEU A 484 22.68 28.55 13.52
C LEU A 484 23.35 27.58 12.56
N ALA A 485 23.60 27.99 11.31
CA ALA A 485 24.26 27.15 10.32
C ALA A 485 25.65 26.71 10.79
N HIS A 486 26.45 27.62 11.35
CA HIS A 486 27.75 27.27 11.92
C HIS A 486 27.60 26.30 13.09
N SER A 487 26.66 26.54 14.01
CA SER A 487 26.41 25.66 15.15
C SER A 487 26.00 24.24 14.74
N MET A 488 25.13 24.13 13.72
CA MET A 488 24.72 22.85 13.13
C MET A 488 25.90 22.15 12.46
N ARG A 489 26.69 22.86 11.63
CA ARG A 489 27.88 22.27 10.99
C ARG A 489 28.88 21.78 12.04
N LYS A 490 29.15 22.57 13.06
CA LYS A 490 30.05 22.18 14.16
C LYS A 490 29.56 20.94 14.90
N PHE A 491 28.27 20.87 15.22
CA PHE A 491 27.71 19.75 15.98
C PHE A 491 27.72 18.43 15.18
N TYR A 492 27.26 18.44 13.92
CA TYR A 492 27.13 17.20 13.14
C TYR A 492 28.40 16.84 12.37
N LEU A 493 29.11 17.84 11.85
CA LEU A 493 30.24 17.67 10.93
C LEU A 493 31.59 18.07 11.54
N ASN A 494 31.64 18.57 12.78
CA ASN A 494 32.87 19.06 13.41
C ASN A 494 33.60 20.10 12.52
N ASP A 495 32.83 21.02 11.93
CA ASP A 495 33.29 22.04 10.98
C ASP A 495 33.87 21.51 9.65
N GLU A 496 33.79 20.20 9.39
CA GLU A 496 34.21 19.62 8.11
C GLU A 496 33.24 19.94 6.95
N HIS A 497 33.78 19.86 5.73
CA HIS A 497 33.00 19.97 4.49
C HIS A 497 32.13 18.73 4.23
N ILE A 498 30.97 18.92 3.59
CA ILE A 498 30.14 17.82 3.13
C ILE A 498 30.77 17.16 1.92
N THR A 499 31.20 15.92 2.08
CA THR A 499 31.80 15.09 1.03
C THR A 499 31.30 13.65 1.17
N ASN A 500 31.81 12.74 0.34
CA ASN A 500 31.54 11.31 0.49
C ASN A 500 32.05 10.73 1.83
N SER A 501 33.03 11.34 2.52
CA SER A 501 33.49 10.85 3.82
C SER A 501 32.56 11.27 4.97
N THR A 502 31.92 12.44 4.85
CA THR A 502 31.05 13.03 5.88
C THR A 502 29.55 12.83 5.59
N ILE A 503 29.22 12.02 4.57
CA ILE A 503 27.83 11.77 4.16
C ILE A 503 26.96 11.14 5.26
N GLN A 504 27.53 10.31 6.14
CA GLN A 504 26.78 9.72 7.25
C GLN A 504 26.37 10.78 8.27
N ASN A 505 27.29 11.69 8.61
CA ASN A 505 27.00 12.85 9.47
C ASN A 505 25.92 13.75 8.86
N LEU A 506 25.93 13.94 7.53
CA LEU A 506 24.84 14.63 6.84
C LEU A 506 23.51 13.87 6.97
N MET A 507 23.51 12.54 6.90
CA MET A 507 22.28 11.75 7.11
C MET A 507 21.77 11.87 8.55
N ASP A 508 22.64 11.96 9.56
CA ASP A 508 22.22 12.20 10.94
C ASP A 508 21.54 13.56 11.08
N LEU A 509 22.19 14.63 10.60
CA LEU A 509 21.61 15.97 10.54
C LEU A 509 20.25 15.98 9.81
N MET A 510 20.17 15.33 8.64
CA MET A 510 18.95 15.29 7.85
C MET A 510 17.85 14.46 8.51
N SER A 511 18.19 13.44 9.29
CA SER A 511 17.21 12.64 10.04
C SER A 511 16.53 13.51 11.10
N ASP A 512 17.32 14.30 11.82
CA ASP A 512 16.83 15.23 12.83
C ASP A 512 15.92 16.31 12.23
N VAL A 513 16.42 17.03 11.22
CA VAL A 513 15.71 18.17 10.62
C VAL A 513 14.45 17.71 9.87
N MET A 514 14.49 16.58 9.15
CA MET A 514 13.38 16.17 8.28
C MET A 514 12.34 15.31 9.00
N PHE A 515 12.71 14.63 10.10
CA PHE A 515 11.85 13.64 10.76
C PHE A 515 11.78 13.83 12.28
N GLU A 516 12.90 13.65 12.99
CA GLU A 516 12.89 13.50 14.44
C GLU A 516 12.39 14.76 15.17
N HIS A 517 12.77 15.97 14.69
CA HIS A 517 12.34 17.23 15.30
C HIS A 517 10.80 17.36 15.32
N GLY A 518 10.14 17.19 14.18
CA GLY A 518 8.68 17.29 14.08
C GLY A 518 7.96 16.22 14.91
N LEU A 519 8.48 14.99 14.95
CA LEU A 519 7.89 13.87 15.70
C LEU A 519 8.06 14.03 17.21
N THR A 520 9.23 14.48 17.66
CA THR A 520 9.46 14.78 19.09
C THR A 520 8.66 16.00 19.54
N ASN A 521 8.49 17.01 18.69
CA ASN A 521 7.62 18.15 18.99
C ASN A 521 6.15 17.72 19.11
N LEU A 522 5.65 16.89 18.19
CA LEU A 522 4.32 16.26 18.31
C LEU A 522 4.18 15.51 19.63
N ALA A 523 5.14 14.65 19.98
CA ALA A 523 5.11 13.89 21.24
C ALA A 523 5.02 14.82 22.46
N ARG A 524 5.81 15.89 22.49
CA ARG A 524 5.84 16.87 23.60
C ARG A 524 4.52 17.62 23.72
N LEU A 525 4.03 18.19 22.62
CA LEU A 525 2.76 18.94 22.60
C LEU A 525 1.58 18.04 22.99
N HIS A 526 1.53 16.82 22.46
CA HIS A 526 0.47 15.87 22.79
C HIS A 526 0.52 15.47 24.28
N ALA A 527 1.69 15.15 24.82
CA ALA A 527 1.84 14.82 26.23
C ALA A 527 1.51 15.99 27.16
N ALA A 528 1.83 17.23 26.78
CA ALA A 528 1.53 18.43 27.56
C ALA A 528 0.02 18.67 27.72
N HIS A 529 -0.78 18.39 26.68
CA HIS A 529 -2.23 18.56 26.73
C HIS A 529 -2.99 17.35 27.30
N ASN A 530 -2.44 16.13 27.14
CA ASN A 530 -3.19 14.89 27.36
C ASN A 530 -2.61 13.99 28.46
N GLY A 531 -1.49 14.40 29.07
CA GLY A 531 -0.79 13.66 30.11
C GLY A 531 0.13 12.56 29.57
N HIS A 532 1.19 12.26 30.33
CA HIS A 532 2.25 11.33 29.93
C HIS A 532 1.79 9.89 29.71
N ASP A 533 0.69 9.46 30.34
CA ASP A 533 0.15 8.10 30.20
C ASP A 533 -0.68 7.92 28.91
N SER A 534 -0.81 8.95 28.08
CA SER A 534 -1.51 8.91 26.78
C SER A 534 -0.58 8.92 25.57
N THR A 535 0.73 9.09 25.78
CA THR A 535 1.71 9.32 24.71
C THR A 535 2.92 8.42 24.88
N TRP A 536 3.24 7.61 23.88
CA TRP A 536 4.42 6.76 23.85
C TRP A 536 5.31 7.10 22.66
N LEU A 537 6.61 7.21 22.91
CA LEU A 537 7.63 7.42 21.89
C LEU A 537 8.40 6.10 21.66
N TYR A 538 8.54 5.67 20.42
CA TYR A 538 9.43 4.57 20.05
C TYR A 538 10.55 5.06 19.12
N ARG A 539 11.71 4.40 19.22
CA ARG A 539 12.79 4.50 18.23
C ARG A 539 13.11 3.10 17.74
N PHE A 540 12.92 2.85 16.45
CA PHE A 540 13.24 1.56 15.85
C PHE A 540 14.69 1.58 15.34
N ALA A 541 15.53 0.74 15.94
CA ALA A 541 16.97 0.70 15.65
C ALA A 541 17.45 -0.71 15.27
N TYR A 542 16.54 -1.64 15.01
CA TYR A 542 16.91 -2.99 14.60
C TYR A 542 17.27 -3.00 13.11
N ASP A 543 18.52 -3.29 12.83
CA ASP A 543 19.03 -3.49 11.48
C ASP A 543 19.05 -5.00 11.19
N GLY A 544 18.19 -5.45 10.28
CA GLY A 544 17.98 -6.87 10.05
C GLY A 544 17.35 -7.17 8.70
N ALA A 545 17.22 -8.45 8.39
CA ALA A 545 16.91 -8.89 7.04
C ALA A 545 15.54 -8.46 6.51
N LEU A 546 14.61 -7.98 7.34
CA LEU A 546 13.30 -7.50 6.88
C LEU A 546 13.25 -5.98 6.60
N GLY A 547 14.37 -5.24 6.78
CA GLY A 547 14.47 -3.83 6.40
C GLY A 547 14.27 -3.60 4.89
N ILE A 548 13.04 -3.30 4.49
CA ILE A 548 12.61 -3.34 3.09
C ILE A 548 13.17 -2.17 2.26
N TYR A 549 13.22 -0.95 2.81
CA TYR A 549 13.65 0.21 2.05
C TYR A 549 15.16 0.18 1.82
N LYS A 550 15.96 -0.22 2.81
CA LYS A 550 17.41 -0.47 2.59
C LYS A 550 17.64 -1.46 1.45
N ARG A 551 16.86 -2.55 1.40
CA ARG A 551 16.97 -3.54 0.33
C ARG A 551 16.57 -2.99 -1.04
N ILE A 552 15.42 -2.33 -1.13
CA ILE A 552 14.95 -1.74 -2.40
C ILE A 552 15.94 -0.69 -2.92
N LEU A 553 16.60 0.03 -2.03
CA LEU A 553 17.53 1.12 -2.38
C LEU A 553 18.99 0.66 -2.47
N GLY A 554 19.31 -0.61 -2.15
CA GLY A 554 20.68 -1.11 -2.11
C GLY A 554 21.55 -0.31 -1.14
N ILE A 555 21.10 -0.18 0.11
CA ILE A 555 21.83 0.54 1.17
C ILE A 555 22.38 -0.49 2.15
N GLU A 556 23.71 -0.51 2.30
CA GLU A 556 24.44 -1.48 3.13
C GLU A 556 24.94 -0.90 4.46
N TRP A 557 24.71 0.39 4.71
CA TRP A 557 25.16 1.05 5.94
C TRP A 557 24.40 0.53 7.17
N PRO A 558 25.04 0.52 8.36
CA PRO A 558 24.38 0.09 9.58
C PRO A 558 23.20 1.00 9.95
N GLY A 559 22.22 0.44 10.66
CA GLY A 559 21.06 1.18 11.15
C GLY A 559 19.79 0.97 10.33
N SER A 560 18.70 1.57 10.78
CA SER A 560 17.37 1.38 10.20
C SER A 560 16.99 2.61 9.37
N CYS A 561 16.81 2.42 8.07
CA CYS A 561 16.37 3.46 7.13
C CYS A 561 14.87 3.72 7.28
N HIS A 562 14.40 4.86 6.77
CA HIS A 562 12.98 5.16 6.62
C HIS A 562 12.18 4.00 6.03
N GLY A 563 11.17 3.53 6.76
CA GLY A 563 10.25 2.47 6.35
C GLY A 563 10.75 1.03 6.53
N ASP A 564 11.95 0.81 7.06
CA ASP A 564 12.47 -0.54 7.32
C ASP A 564 11.68 -1.30 8.38
N GLU A 565 11.03 -0.60 9.31
CA GLU A 565 10.21 -1.19 10.35
C GLU A 565 8.94 -1.86 9.78
N LEU A 566 8.49 -1.45 8.59
CA LEU A 566 7.32 -2.03 7.93
C LEU A 566 7.50 -3.52 7.67
N GLY A 567 8.74 -3.97 7.40
CA GLY A 567 9.15 -5.38 7.28
C GLY A 567 8.72 -6.27 8.42
N TYR A 568 8.57 -5.68 9.60
CA TYR A 568 8.29 -6.35 10.86
C TYR A 568 6.82 -6.19 11.30
N LEU A 569 6.02 -5.42 10.54
CA LEU A 569 4.57 -5.29 10.71
C LEU A 569 3.77 -5.98 9.61
N PHE A 570 4.29 -6.00 8.38
CA PHE A 570 3.58 -6.51 7.21
C PHE A 570 4.39 -7.58 6.49
N HIS A 571 3.69 -8.57 5.95
CA HIS A 571 4.31 -9.58 5.10
C HIS A 571 4.47 -9.02 3.67
N PHE A 572 5.71 -8.94 3.19
CA PHE A 572 6.03 -8.48 1.84
C PHE A 572 6.05 -9.65 0.86
N GLY A 573 5.10 -9.68 -0.08
CA GLY A 573 4.98 -10.79 -1.04
C GLY A 573 6.19 -10.99 -1.98
N VAL A 574 7.07 -10.00 -2.10
CA VAL A 574 8.28 -10.03 -2.96
C VAL A 574 9.46 -10.72 -2.28
N LEU A 575 9.56 -10.55 -0.96
CA LEU A 575 10.68 -11.07 -0.19
C LEU A 575 10.38 -12.53 0.17
N ASN A 576 10.76 -13.45 -0.70
CA ASN A 576 10.76 -14.88 -0.38
C ASN A 576 11.99 -15.23 0.51
N ILE A 577 12.19 -14.45 1.57
CA ILE A 577 13.28 -14.64 2.53
C ILE A 577 12.86 -15.77 3.46
N ARG A 578 13.65 -16.85 3.46
CA ARG A 578 13.52 -17.92 4.44
C ARG A 578 14.30 -17.52 5.68
N LEU A 579 13.58 -17.24 6.76
CA LEU A 579 14.16 -16.97 8.07
C LEU A 579 14.14 -18.26 8.90
N ASP A 580 15.16 -18.45 9.73
CA ASP A 580 15.12 -19.46 10.79
C ASP A 580 14.05 -19.06 11.81
N ASN A 581 13.26 -20.02 12.28
CA ASN A 581 12.27 -19.86 13.34
C ASN A 581 12.86 -19.25 14.62
N SER A 582 14.16 -19.42 14.87
CA SER A 582 14.87 -18.85 16.03
C SER A 582 15.48 -17.46 15.79
N SER A 583 15.42 -16.94 14.56
CA SER A 583 16.09 -15.70 14.15
C SER A 583 15.64 -14.47 14.95
N LEU A 584 16.56 -13.52 15.13
CA LEU A 584 16.25 -12.24 15.77
C LEU A 584 15.22 -11.44 14.96
N GLU A 585 15.17 -11.62 13.65
CA GLU A 585 14.17 -11.00 12.78
C GLU A 585 12.75 -11.41 13.15
N LEU A 586 12.50 -12.71 13.33
CA LEU A 586 11.18 -13.20 13.72
C LEU A 586 10.84 -12.81 15.17
N GLN A 587 11.83 -12.75 16.06
CA GLN A 587 11.62 -12.24 17.42
C GLN A 587 11.26 -10.75 17.41
N THR A 588 11.93 -9.93 16.58
CA THR A 588 11.62 -8.51 16.42
C THR A 588 10.26 -8.31 15.79
N MET A 589 9.92 -9.06 14.74
CA MET A 589 8.61 -9.07 14.11
C MET A 589 7.52 -9.37 15.14
N ALA A 590 7.65 -10.48 15.89
CA ALA A 590 6.67 -10.86 16.91
C ALA A 590 6.54 -9.82 18.03
N LYS A 591 7.65 -9.18 18.45
CA LYS A 591 7.61 -8.09 19.44
C LYS A 591 6.86 -6.88 18.88
N MET A 592 7.13 -6.51 17.63
CA MET A 592 6.56 -5.32 17.02
C MET A 592 5.06 -5.49 16.73
N THR A 593 4.65 -6.60 16.10
CA THR A 593 3.24 -6.89 15.83
C THR A 593 2.45 -6.93 17.13
N ARG A 594 2.96 -7.62 18.15
CA ARG A 594 2.32 -7.68 19.47
C ARG A 594 2.22 -6.33 20.14
N MET A 595 3.22 -5.47 20.01
CA MET A 595 3.18 -4.12 20.59
C MET A 595 2.10 -3.25 19.92
N TRP A 596 2.04 -3.27 18.60
CA TRP A 596 1.01 -2.55 17.82
C TRP A 596 -0.40 -3.08 18.10
N THR A 597 -0.59 -4.40 18.10
CA THR A 597 -1.92 -4.99 18.32
C THR A 597 -2.36 -4.90 19.78
N ASN A 598 -1.44 -4.99 20.76
CA ASN A 598 -1.76 -4.74 22.16
C ASN A 598 -2.16 -3.29 22.41
N PHE A 599 -1.54 -2.33 21.71
CA PHE A 599 -2.01 -0.95 21.77
C PHE A 599 -3.45 -0.82 21.26
N ALA A 600 -3.80 -1.52 20.17
CA ALA A 600 -5.16 -1.52 19.66
C ALA A 600 -6.15 -2.16 20.65
N LYS A 601 -5.81 -3.32 21.22
CA LYS A 601 -6.65 -4.10 22.15
C LYS A 601 -6.84 -3.47 23.52
N TYR A 602 -5.79 -2.85 24.07
CA TYR A 602 -5.74 -2.49 25.48
C TYR A 602 -5.53 -1.00 25.67
N ARG A 603 -5.95 -0.49 26.82
CA ARG A 603 -5.40 0.78 27.32
C ARG A 603 -4.02 0.46 27.89
N LEU A 604 -2.96 0.87 27.19
CA LEU A 604 -1.60 0.55 27.61
C LEU A 604 -1.31 1.18 28.98
N THR A 605 -0.97 0.33 29.94
CA THR A 605 -0.28 0.74 31.17
C THR A 605 1.22 0.43 31.03
N ARG A 606 2.10 1.07 31.82
CA ARG A 606 3.56 0.83 31.81
C ARG A 606 3.95 -0.67 31.81
N LYS A 607 3.15 -1.54 32.42
CA LYS A 607 3.37 -3.00 32.48
C LYS A 607 3.33 -3.71 31.12
N HIS A 608 2.65 -3.14 30.12
CA HIS A 608 2.55 -3.73 28.78
C HIS A 608 3.80 -3.50 27.92
N TRP A 609 4.67 -2.57 28.33
CA TRP A 609 5.94 -2.26 27.64
C TRP A 609 7.17 -2.87 28.33
N THR A 610 7.10 -3.21 29.61
CA THR A 610 8.30 -3.63 30.38
C THR A 610 8.88 -4.99 29.98
N HIS A 611 8.15 -5.82 29.25
CA HIS A 611 8.69 -7.09 28.72
C HIS A 611 9.51 -6.93 27.42
N SER A 612 9.68 -5.71 26.88
CA SER A 612 10.45 -5.46 25.65
C SER A 612 11.78 -4.71 25.86
N ARG A 613 12.18 -4.39 27.10
CA ARG A 613 13.50 -3.83 27.39
C ARG A 613 14.58 -4.92 27.27
N THR A 614 15.04 -5.20 26.06
CA THR A 614 16.40 -5.71 25.87
C THR A 614 17.36 -4.54 26.15
N LYS A 615 18.16 -4.66 27.22
CA LYS A 615 19.26 -3.72 27.46
C LYS A 615 20.08 -3.59 26.17
N PRO A 616 20.45 -2.38 25.73
CA PRO A 616 21.50 -2.24 24.72
C PRO A 616 22.74 -2.93 25.28
N ARG A 617 23.34 -3.83 24.51
CA ARG A 617 24.73 -4.22 24.74
C ARG A 617 25.61 -3.22 24.01
#